data_AF-A0A2V5RY44-F1
#
_entry.id   AF-A0A2V5RY44-F1
#
_cell.length_a   1.000
_cell.length_b   1.000
_cell.length_c   1.000
_cell.angle_alpha   90.00
_cell.angle_beta   90.00
_cell.angle_gamma   90.00
#
_symmetry.space_group_name_H-M   'P 1'
#
loop_
_entity.id
_entity.type
_entity.pdbx_description
1 polymer ?
#
loop_
_entity_poly.entity_id
_entity_poly.type
_entity_poly.pdbx_seq_one_letter_code
_entity_poly.pdbx_strand_id
1 'polypeptide(L)'
;MYGHGNEYAEFHVKGNDAQLQDAYHVLLRNNAGMMVSFVDKKEFHDQKDLLGAHAQWEINYWHEHASRVESNIRQDLMGSNKGLKVTEIKVYNDKGAQMSSYLIGLAANDGVFVLSVSPAKKEVDPLVKELVSSFKLVHQKLDPERVKNLASEAKAHD
;
A
#
# COMPACT_ATOMS: atom_id res chain seq x y z
N MET A 1 10.70 -0.72 -5.41
CA MET A 1 10.25 -2.01 -5.98
C MET A 1 10.23 -3.04 -4.87
N TYR A 2 9.18 -3.85 -4.80
CA TYR A 2 9.05 -4.98 -3.86
C TYR A 2 8.62 -6.21 -4.64
N GLY A 3 9.06 -7.42 -4.26
CA GLY A 3 9.03 -8.57 -5.17
C GLY A 3 8.64 -9.90 -4.54
N HIS A 4 7.96 -10.73 -5.34
CA HIS A 4 7.64 -12.11 -5.03
C HIS A 4 7.66 -12.95 -6.32
N GLY A 5 8.36 -14.10 -6.32
CA GLY A 5 8.55 -14.89 -7.53
C GLY A 5 9.19 -14.10 -8.69
N ASN A 6 8.49 -14.00 -9.82
CA ASN A 6 8.89 -13.21 -11.00
C ASN A 6 8.09 -11.89 -11.15
N GLU A 7 7.26 -11.56 -10.15
CA GLU A 7 6.37 -10.40 -10.15
C GLU A 7 6.87 -9.34 -9.17
N TYR A 8 6.79 -8.07 -9.60
CA TYR A 8 7.27 -6.94 -8.81
C TYR A 8 6.22 -5.84 -8.76
N ALA A 9 5.99 -5.36 -7.54
CA ALA A 9 5.34 -4.10 -7.26
C ALA A 9 6.31 -2.95 -7.58
N GLU A 10 6.04 -2.23 -8.66
CA GLU A 10 6.68 -0.95 -8.97
C GLU A 10 5.73 0.19 -8.58
N PHE A 11 6.24 1.14 -7.80
CA PHE A 11 5.55 2.38 -7.46
C PHE A 11 6.57 3.50 -7.48
N HIS A 12 6.14 4.68 -7.91
CA HIS A 12 6.98 5.88 -7.99
C HIS A 12 6.37 6.92 -7.08
N VAL A 13 7.11 7.35 -6.07
CA VAL A 13 6.71 8.47 -5.22
C VAL A 13 7.41 9.70 -5.77
N LYS A 14 6.67 10.65 -6.36
CA LYS A 14 7.24 11.94 -6.78
C LYS A 14 6.97 12.98 -5.69
N GLY A 15 7.75 12.89 -4.63
CA GLY A 15 7.77 13.88 -3.56
C GLY A 15 9.20 14.33 -3.30
N ASN A 16 9.37 15.59 -2.90
CA ASN A 16 10.69 16.20 -2.69
C ASN A 16 11.51 15.58 -1.53
N ASP A 17 10.98 14.62 -0.76
CA ASP A 17 11.76 13.74 0.13
C ASP A 17 10.89 12.56 0.63
N ALA A 18 11.44 11.36 0.60
CA ALA A 18 10.91 10.18 1.28
C ALA A 18 12.03 9.55 2.14
N GLN A 19 11.75 9.23 3.40
CA GLN A 19 12.72 8.61 4.29
C GLN A 19 12.34 7.15 4.53
N LEU A 20 13.23 6.23 4.18
CA LEU A 20 13.10 4.82 4.56
C LEU A 20 13.29 4.69 6.08
N GLN A 21 12.34 4.04 6.73
CA GLN A 21 12.40 3.66 8.14
C GLN A 21 12.86 2.18 8.22
N ASP A 22 12.57 1.46 9.30
CA ASP A 22 12.77 -0.01 9.36
C ASP A 22 12.26 -0.68 8.08
N ALA A 23 12.82 -1.85 7.71
CA ALA A 23 12.90 -2.40 6.34
C ALA A 23 11.67 -2.36 5.40
N TYR A 24 10.47 -1.99 5.85
CA TYR A 24 9.22 -1.97 5.09
C TYR A 24 8.36 -0.70 5.29
N HIS A 25 8.84 0.27 6.07
CA HIS A 25 8.13 1.52 6.34
C HIS A 25 8.81 2.71 5.64
N VAL A 26 8.00 3.58 5.03
CA VAL A 26 8.45 4.80 4.36
C VAL A 26 7.70 5.97 4.99
N LEU A 27 8.44 6.94 5.54
CA LEU A 27 7.89 8.21 5.99
C LEU A 27 7.89 9.20 4.83
N LEU A 28 6.72 9.76 4.53
CA LEU A 28 6.51 10.75 3.48
C LEU A 28 6.51 12.16 4.09
N ARG A 29 7.09 13.16 3.41
CA ARG A 29 7.15 14.58 3.84
C ARG A 29 5.78 15.19 4.21
N ASN A 30 4.68 14.63 3.71
CA ASN A 30 3.32 15.01 4.10
C ASN A 30 2.91 14.50 5.51
N ASN A 31 3.87 14.05 6.32
CA ASN A 31 3.66 13.38 7.61
C ASN A 31 2.73 12.17 7.45
N ALA A 32 2.94 11.37 6.41
CA ALA A 32 2.20 10.12 6.20
C ALA A 32 3.17 8.93 6.33
N GLY A 33 2.75 7.91 7.05
CA GLY A 33 3.44 6.63 7.07
C GLY A 33 2.92 5.75 5.95
N MET A 34 3.82 5.09 5.22
CA MET A 34 3.48 4.09 4.22
C MET A 34 4.18 2.77 4.56
N MET A 35 3.43 1.67 4.54
CA MET A 35 3.96 0.31 4.64
C MET A 35 3.73 -0.43 3.34
N VAL A 36 4.73 -1.18 2.89
CA VAL A 36 4.64 -2.03 1.70
C VAL A 36 4.71 -3.50 2.10
N SER A 37 3.74 -4.30 1.67
CA SER A 37 3.70 -5.73 1.97
C SER A 37 3.25 -6.57 0.77
N PHE A 38 3.51 -7.88 0.86
CA PHE A 38 2.91 -8.90 0.02
C PHE A 38 2.31 -9.97 0.91
N VAL A 39 1.10 -10.41 0.58
CA VAL A 39 0.40 -11.49 1.29
C VAL A 39 0.13 -12.61 0.29
N ASP A 40 0.67 -13.80 0.57
CA ASP A 40 0.50 -15.00 -0.27
C ASP A 40 -0.98 -15.42 -0.25
N LYS A 41 -1.50 -15.86 -1.39
CA LYS A 41 -2.89 -16.28 -1.55
C LYS A 41 -3.31 -17.40 -0.59
N LYS A 42 -2.36 -18.20 -0.12
CA LYS A 42 -2.61 -19.27 0.88
C LYS A 42 -3.19 -18.74 2.17
N GLU A 43 -2.85 -17.50 2.54
CA GLU A 43 -3.38 -16.82 3.74
C GLU A 43 -4.88 -16.49 3.59
N PHE A 44 -5.44 -16.57 2.37
CA PHE A 44 -6.85 -16.26 2.11
C PHE A 44 -7.76 -17.48 1.91
N HIS A 45 -7.30 -18.70 2.22
CA HIS A 45 -8.14 -19.92 2.23
C HIS A 45 -9.10 -20.07 1.03
N ASP A 46 -8.56 -20.01 -0.20
CA ASP A 46 -9.29 -20.16 -1.47
C ASP A 46 -10.29 -19.04 -1.83
N GLN A 47 -10.24 -17.88 -1.18
CA GLN A 47 -11.05 -16.74 -1.59
C GLN A 47 -10.71 -16.26 -3.01
N LYS A 48 -11.74 -15.99 -3.82
CA LYS A 48 -11.59 -15.52 -5.21
C LYS A 48 -11.26 -14.02 -5.30
N ASP A 49 -11.86 -13.20 -4.43
CA ASP A 49 -11.53 -11.77 -4.33
C ASP A 49 -10.44 -11.56 -3.29
N LEU A 50 -9.18 -11.73 -3.70
CA LEU A 50 -8.02 -11.59 -2.80
C LEU A 50 -7.90 -10.16 -2.23
N LEU A 51 -8.29 -9.14 -3.01
CA LEU A 51 -8.26 -7.74 -2.59
C LEU A 51 -9.31 -7.46 -1.51
N GLY A 52 -10.52 -8.00 -1.68
CA GLY A 52 -11.54 -7.99 -0.64
C GLY A 52 -11.14 -8.78 0.60
N ALA A 53 -10.55 -9.96 0.42
CA ALA A 53 -10.09 -10.82 1.51
C ALA A 53 -9.05 -10.11 2.38
N HIS A 54 -8.04 -9.48 1.76
CA HIS A 54 -7.02 -8.71 2.48
C HIS A 54 -7.64 -7.54 3.26
N ALA A 55 -8.49 -6.73 2.61
CA ALA A 55 -9.13 -5.61 3.28
C ALA A 55 -9.97 -6.08 4.48
N GLN A 56 -10.70 -7.19 4.34
CA GLN A 56 -11.49 -7.76 5.42
C GLN A 56 -10.62 -8.29 6.56
N TRP A 57 -9.48 -8.92 6.25
CA TRP A 57 -8.51 -9.36 7.25
C TRP A 57 -8.02 -8.18 8.10
N GLU A 58 -7.64 -7.06 7.48
CA GLU A 58 -7.17 -5.88 8.21
C GLU A 58 -8.31 -5.19 9.01
N ILE A 59 -9.53 -5.17 8.47
CA ILE A 59 -10.73 -4.70 9.20
C ILE A 59 -10.97 -5.56 10.45
N ASN A 60 -10.89 -6.88 10.33
CA ASN A 60 -11.08 -7.81 11.44
C ASN A 60 -10.01 -7.61 12.52
N TYR A 61 -8.74 -7.48 12.12
CA TYR A 61 -7.65 -7.14 13.03
C TYR A 61 -7.97 -5.87 13.83
N TRP A 62 -8.40 -4.80 13.17
CA TRP A 62 -8.73 -3.55 13.87
C TRP A 62 -9.96 -3.67 14.77
N HIS A 63 -10.95 -4.50 14.43
CA HIS A 63 -12.09 -4.75 15.31
C HIS A 63 -11.70 -5.41 16.64
N GLU A 64 -10.60 -6.15 16.69
CA GLU A 64 -10.06 -6.73 17.93
C GLU A 64 -9.29 -5.71 18.78
N HIS A 65 -8.86 -4.60 18.19
CA HIS A 65 -7.94 -3.63 18.80
C HIS A 65 -8.51 -2.21 18.96
N ALA A 66 -9.74 -1.96 18.49
CA ALA A 66 -10.36 -0.65 18.48
C ALA A 66 -11.84 -0.72 18.88
N SER A 67 -12.36 0.40 19.38
CA SER A 67 -13.75 0.46 19.85
C SER A 67 -14.75 0.60 18.70
N ARG A 68 -14.32 1.21 17.60
CA ARG A 68 -15.08 1.27 16.35
C ARG A 68 -14.14 1.27 15.16
N VAL A 69 -14.54 0.53 14.13
CA VAL A 69 -13.89 0.52 12.83
C VAL A 69 -14.94 0.81 11.78
N GLU A 70 -14.63 1.71 10.86
CA GLU A 70 -15.44 1.99 9.67
C GLU A 70 -14.58 1.72 8.44
N SER A 71 -15.17 1.18 7.38
CA SER A 71 -14.47 0.92 6.14
C SER A 71 -15.27 1.41 4.95
N ASN A 72 -14.60 1.97 3.94
CA ASN A 72 -15.22 2.39 2.69
C ASN A 72 -14.33 2.06 1.49
N ILE A 73 -14.93 1.56 0.42
CA ILE A 73 -14.23 1.38 -0.87
C ILE A 73 -14.21 2.74 -1.57
N ARG A 74 -13.01 3.30 -1.78
CA ARG A 74 -12.80 4.62 -2.38
C ARG A 74 -12.67 4.55 -3.89
N GLN A 75 -13.78 4.24 -4.56
CA GLN A 75 -13.85 4.16 -6.02
C GLN A 75 -13.39 5.46 -6.71
N ASP A 76 -13.62 6.60 -6.07
CA ASP A 76 -13.21 7.93 -6.55
C ASP A 76 -11.68 8.14 -6.58
N LEU A 77 -10.92 7.28 -5.87
CA LEU A 77 -9.46 7.31 -5.83
C LEU A 77 -8.81 6.26 -6.75
N MET A 78 -9.57 5.28 -7.24
CA MET A 78 -9.05 4.16 -8.04
C MET A 78 -8.68 4.55 -9.48
N GLY A 79 -9.16 5.69 -9.97
CA GLY A 79 -8.95 6.12 -11.36
C GLY A 79 -9.45 5.06 -12.35
N SER A 80 -8.68 4.80 -13.41
CA SER A 80 -9.00 3.80 -14.45
C SER A 80 -8.35 2.43 -14.22
N ASN A 81 -7.62 2.22 -13.10
CA ASN A 81 -6.87 1.00 -12.85
C ASN A 81 -7.77 -0.12 -12.32
N LYS A 82 -8.10 -1.09 -13.18
CA LYS A 82 -9.00 -2.22 -12.85
C LYS A 82 -8.36 -3.32 -12.01
N GLY A 83 -7.03 -3.36 -11.90
CA GLY A 83 -6.30 -4.38 -11.13
C GLY A 83 -6.07 -4.03 -9.66
N LEU A 84 -6.59 -2.88 -9.23
CA LEU A 84 -6.32 -2.29 -7.94
C LEU A 84 -7.64 -2.05 -7.19
N LYS A 85 -7.59 -2.06 -5.86
CA LYS A 85 -8.71 -1.66 -4.99
C LYS A 85 -8.19 -0.74 -3.89
N VAL A 86 -8.87 0.37 -3.67
CA VAL A 86 -8.57 1.30 -2.57
C VAL A 86 -9.64 1.14 -1.50
N THR A 87 -9.23 0.75 -0.29
CA THR A 87 -10.10 0.67 0.89
C THR A 87 -9.60 1.67 1.93
N GLU A 88 -10.44 2.62 2.31
CA GLU A 88 -10.19 3.48 3.48
C GLU A 88 -10.74 2.78 4.72
N ILE A 89 -9.88 2.65 5.75
CA ILE A 89 -10.24 2.18 7.09
C ILE A 89 -10.11 3.35 8.04
N LYS A 90 -11.15 3.62 8.82
CA LYS A 90 -11.14 4.58 9.93
C LYS A 90 -11.25 3.81 11.23
N VAL A 91 -10.24 3.97 12.07
CA VAL A 91 -10.13 3.32 13.37
C VAL A 91 -10.34 4.36 14.44
N TYR A 92 -11.24 4.10 15.37
CA TYR A 92 -11.53 4.98 16.50
C TYR A 92 -11.17 4.26 17.79
N ASN A 93 -10.42 4.95 18.66
CA ASN A 93 -10.17 4.45 20.01
C ASN A 93 -11.18 5.03 21.02
N ASP A 94 -11.18 4.48 22.24
CA ASP A 94 -12.08 4.92 23.33
C ASP A 94 -11.92 6.40 23.72
N LYS A 95 -10.82 7.03 23.31
CA LYS A 95 -10.55 8.46 23.55
C LYS A 95 -11.07 9.36 22.43
N GLY A 96 -11.77 8.79 21.43
CA GLY A 96 -12.27 9.51 20.27
C GLY A 96 -11.19 9.91 19.26
N ALA A 97 -9.95 9.42 19.42
CA ALA A 97 -8.92 9.64 18.43
C ALA A 97 -9.19 8.75 17.21
N GLN A 98 -9.18 9.37 16.03
CA GLN A 98 -9.38 8.70 14.76
C GLN A 98 -8.04 8.57 14.04
N MET A 99 -7.73 7.34 13.62
CA MET A 99 -6.73 7.07 12.60
C MET A 99 -7.43 6.71 11.30
N SER A 100 -6.96 7.26 10.19
CA SER A 100 -7.34 6.79 8.85
C SER A 100 -6.17 6.03 8.25
N SER A 101 -6.44 4.92 7.59
CA SER A 101 -5.48 4.18 6.77
C SER A 101 -6.11 3.87 5.42
N TYR A 102 -5.34 4.02 4.34
CA TYR A 102 -5.75 3.72 2.98
C TYR A 102 -4.98 2.50 2.51
N LEU A 103 -5.69 1.42 2.25
CA LEU A 103 -5.16 0.18 1.70
C LEU A 103 -5.29 0.23 0.19
N ILE A 104 -4.16 0.35 -0.49
CA ILE A 104 -4.04 0.31 -1.93
C ILE A 104 -3.56 -1.09 -2.30
N GLY A 105 -4.50 -1.99 -2.59
CA GLY A 105 -4.21 -3.38 -2.92
C GLY A 105 -4.13 -3.60 -4.42
N LEU A 106 -3.10 -4.32 -4.88
CA LEU A 106 -2.87 -4.69 -6.27
C LEU A 106 -2.78 -6.22 -6.37
N ALA A 107 -3.66 -6.82 -7.19
CA ALA A 107 -3.71 -8.27 -7.34
C ALA A 107 -2.51 -8.81 -8.14
N ALA A 108 -1.92 -9.91 -7.67
CA ALA A 108 -0.89 -10.68 -8.36
C ALA A 108 -1.36 -12.14 -8.55
N ASN A 109 -0.59 -12.97 -9.26
CA ASN A 109 -1.00 -14.35 -9.57
C ASN A 109 -1.06 -15.25 -8.32
N ASP A 110 -0.23 -14.96 -7.33
CA ASP A 110 -0.05 -15.76 -6.12
C ASP A 110 -0.34 -15.00 -4.83
N GLY A 111 -0.93 -13.81 -4.91
CA GLY A 111 -1.22 -13.02 -3.73
C GLY A 111 -1.64 -11.60 -4.03
N VAL A 112 -1.39 -10.72 -3.06
CA VAL A 112 -1.72 -9.29 -3.14
C VAL A 112 -0.53 -8.47 -2.67
N PHE A 113 -0.13 -7.49 -3.47
CA PHE A 113 0.75 -6.42 -3.02
C PHE A 113 -0.09 -5.28 -2.42
N VAL A 114 0.32 -4.75 -1.26
CA VAL A 114 -0.44 -3.70 -0.58
C VAL A 114 0.47 -2.53 -0.22
N LEU A 115 0.00 -1.32 -0.51
CA LEU A 115 0.48 -0.08 0.11
C LEU A 115 -0.53 0.34 1.17
N SER A 116 -0.15 0.31 2.44
CA SER A 116 -0.95 0.85 3.55
C SER A 116 -0.47 2.26 3.86
N VAL A 117 -1.34 3.26 3.69
CA VAL A 117 -0.99 4.68 3.82
C VAL A 117 -1.79 5.29 4.97
N SER A 118 -1.09 5.66 6.04
CA SER A 118 -1.67 6.26 7.25
C SER A 118 -1.27 7.74 7.35
N PRO A 119 -2.12 8.70 6.94
CA PRO A 119 -1.82 10.12 7.03
C PRO A 119 -1.96 10.69 8.44
N ALA A 120 -1.11 11.66 8.80
CA ALA A 120 -1.30 12.47 10.01
C ALA A 120 -2.31 13.61 9.85
N LYS A 121 -2.73 13.95 8.62
CA LYS A 121 -3.65 15.06 8.31
C LYS A 121 -4.82 14.59 7.43
N LYS A 122 -5.91 15.38 7.42
CA LYS A 122 -7.18 15.03 6.75
C LYS A 122 -7.14 15.08 5.22
N GLU A 123 -6.22 15.82 4.60
CA GLU A 123 -6.16 16.00 3.14
C GLU A 123 -5.10 15.07 2.50
N VAL A 124 -5.43 13.79 2.35
CA VAL A 124 -4.51 12.79 1.76
C VAL A 124 -4.92 12.32 0.36
N ASP A 125 -6.15 12.59 -0.07
CA ASP A 125 -6.69 12.07 -1.33
C ASP A 125 -5.80 12.35 -2.57
N PRO A 126 -5.17 13.53 -2.74
CA PRO A 126 -4.23 13.75 -3.85
C PRO A 126 -3.02 12.81 -3.82
N LEU A 127 -2.45 12.57 -2.65
CA LEU A 127 -1.33 11.63 -2.47
C LEU A 127 -1.77 10.20 -2.78
N VAL A 128 -2.95 9.79 -2.30
CA VAL A 128 -3.49 8.45 -2.58
C VAL A 128 -3.71 8.28 -4.09
N LYS A 129 -4.25 9.30 -4.78
CA LYS A 129 -4.41 9.27 -6.24
C LYS A 129 -3.07 9.15 -6.97
N GLU A 130 -2.05 9.88 -6.53
CA GLU A 130 -0.71 9.80 -7.10
C GLU A 130 -0.14 8.39 -6.93
N LEU A 131 -0.20 7.83 -5.71
CA LEU A 131 0.26 6.48 -5.42
C LEU A 131 -0.48 5.44 -6.28
N VAL A 132 -1.81 5.50 -6.35
CA VAL A 132 -2.63 4.62 -7.23
C VAL A 132 -2.20 4.73 -8.69
N SER A 133 -1.93 5.93 -9.19
CA SER A 133 -1.52 6.15 -10.58
C SER A 133 -0.12 5.59 -10.89
N SER A 134 0.74 5.54 -9.88
CA SER A 134 2.12 5.07 -10.00
C SER A 134 2.28 3.56 -9.76
N PHE A 135 1.31 2.96 -9.05
CA PHE A 135 1.43 1.59 -8.54
C PHE A 135 0.97 0.57 -9.58
N LYS A 136 1.91 -0.28 -10.02
CA LYS A 136 1.68 -1.25 -11.09
C LYS A 136 2.47 -2.54 -10.86
N LEU A 137 1.95 -3.62 -11.44
CA LEU A 137 2.58 -4.93 -11.42
C LEU A 137 3.47 -5.07 -12.65
N VAL A 138 4.74 -5.37 -12.44
CA VAL A 138 5.72 -5.59 -13.50
C VAL A 138 6.19 -7.03 -13.47
N HIS A 139 6.18 -7.69 -14.63
CA HIS A 139 6.68 -9.04 -14.81
C HIS A 139 8.10 -8.95 -15.35
N GLN A 140 9.08 -8.86 -14.45
CA GLN A 140 10.47 -8.72 -14.84
C GLN A 140 11.35 -9.50 -13.89
N LYS A 141 12.15 -10.44 -14.39
CA LYS A 141 13.17 -11.11 -13.56
C LYS A 141 14.13 -10.04 -13.03
N LEU A 142 14.24 -9.87 -11.71
CA LEU A 142 15.24 -8.96 -11.16
C LEU A 142 16.62 -9.48 -11.56
N ASP A 143 17.31 -8.68 -12.37
CA ASP A 143 18.75 -8.78 -12.51
C ASP A 143 19.37 -8.11 -11.27
N PRO A 144 20.10 -8.85 -10.41
CA PRO A 144 20.75 -8.30 -9.23
C PRO A 144 21.64 -7.09 -9.54
N GLU A 145 22.24 -7.03 -10.72
CA GLU A 145 23.04 -5.89 -11.17
C GLU A 145 22.17 -4.65 -11.48
N ARG A 146 20.99 -4.86 -12.08
CA ARG A 146 20.02 -3.79 -12.34
C ARG A 146 19.46 -3.19 -11.05
N VAL A 147 19.27 -4.00 -10.01
CA VAL A 147 18.83 -3.52 -8.68
C VAL A 147 19.89 -2.63 -8.02
N LYS A 148 21.17 -3.02 -8.10
CA LYS A 148 22.29 -2.18 -7.61
C LYS A 148 22.36 -0.84 -8.34
N ASN A 149 22.14 -0.85 -9.66
CA ASN A 149 22.15 0.36 -10.47
C ASN A 149 20.99 1.29 -10.12
N LEU A 150 19.77 0.77 -9.95
CA LEU A 150 18.61 1.56 -9.53
C LEU A 150 18.81 2.22 -8.14
N ALA A 151 19.45 1.51 -7.20
CA ALA A 151 19.80 2.08 -5.89
C ALA A 151 20.92 3.15 -5.97
N SER A 152 21.74 3.11 -7.01
CA SER A 152 22.83 4.07 -7.25
C SER A 152 22.35 5.31 -8.00
N GLU A 153 21.45 5.15 -8.97
CA GLU A 153 20.77 6.24 -9.69
C GLU A 153 19.89 7.07 -8.75
N ALA A 154 19.21 6.43 -7.80
CA ALA A 154 18.45 7.13 -6.77
C ALA A 154 19.32 8.02 -5.85
N LYS A 155 20.61 7.69 -5.69
CA LYS A 155 21.58 8.50 -4.92
C LYS A 155 22.31 9.56 -5.75
N ALA A 156 22.22 9.49 -7.08
CA ALA A 156 22.91 10.41 -7.99
C ALA A 156 22.07 11.66 -8.33
N HIS A 157 20.82 11.69 -7.86
CA HIS A 157 19.88 12.80 -8.05
C HIS A 157 19.63 13.61 -6.76
N ASP A 158 20.37 13.33 -5.68
CA ASP A 158 20.53 14.19 -4.48
C ASP A 158 21.82 15.03 -4.59
#